data_AF-A0A936EL84-F1
#
_entry.id   AF-A0A936EL84-F1
#
_cell.length_a   1.000
_cell.length_b   1.000
_cell.length_c   1.000
_cell.angle_alpha   90.00
_cell.angle_beta   90.00
_cell.angle_gamma   90.00
#
_symmetry.space_group_name_H-M   'P 1'
#
loop_
_entity.id
_entity.type
_entity.pdbx_description
1 polymer ?
#
loop_
_entity_poly.entity_id
_entity_poly.type
_entity_poly.pdbx_seq_one_letter_code
_entity_poly.pdbx_strand_id
1 'polypeptide(L)'
;MVKHTARLKRKYSRKNIGEGPNTFYHIKHILIDTAVFEKSFAESLALNIMWKIENKTSTFSEQASIYSADLQSSGKGGDLGWFIQGVMLPELDKAMVKHKKGDLFTVWSASGLHVVTVADNPKEDTGYALLLRVIL
;
A
#
# COMPACT_ATOMS: atom_id res chain seq x y z
N MET A 1 20.18 18.31 -2.80
CA MET A 1 18.84 18.05 -3.38
C MET A 1 18.83 17.79 -4.89
N VAL A 2 19.47 18.62 -5.73
CA VAL A 2 19.35 18.55 -7.23
C VAL A 2 19.80 17.22 -7.88
N LYS A 3 20.84 16.55 -7.36
CA LYS A 3 21.34 15.28 -7.94
C LYS A 3 20.40 14.08 -7.70
N HIS A 4 19.57 14.13 -6.66
CA HIS A 4 18.72 13.00 -6.26
C HIS A 4 17.45 12.94 -7.11
N THR A 5 16.84 14.11 -7.37
CA THR A 5 15.70 14.27 -8.29
C THR A 5 16.06 13.85 -9.72
N ALA A 6 17.27 14.14 -10.20
CA ALA A 6 17.73 13.72 -11.54
C ALA A 6 17.83 12.19 -11.70
N ARG A 7 18.24 11.47 -10.63
CA ARG A 7 18.35 10.00 -10.64
C ARG A 7 16.98 9.33 -10.60
N LEU A 8 16.05 9.85 -9.79
CA LEU A 8 14.66 9.42 -9.78
C LEU A 8 14.01 9.66 -11.14
N LYS A 9 14.15 10.86 -11.70
CA LYS A 9 13.67 11.18 -13.05
C LYS A 9 14.11 10.14 -14.08
N ARG A 10 15.40 9.80 -14.11
CA ARG A 10 15.93 8.81 -15.07
C ARG A 10 15.43 7.38 -14.84
N LYS A 11 15.18 6.97 -13.59
CA LYS A 11 14.63 5.64 -13.25
C LYS A 11 13.18 5.50 -13.73
N TYR A 12 12.36 6.54 -13.56
CA TYR A 12 10.94 6.52 -13.95
C TYR A 12 10.70 6.86 -15.43
N SER A 13 11.51 7.74 -16.04
CA SER A 13 11.43 8.03 -17.49
C SER A 13 11.72 6.80 -18.35
N ARG A 14 12.58 5.88 -17.89
CA ARG A 14 12.89 4.62 -18.60
C ARG A 14 11.75 3.60 -18.59
N LYS A 15 10.74 3.77 -17.72
CA LYS A 15 9.55 2.89 -17.65
C LYS A 15 8.37 3.41 -18.50
N ASN A 16 8.54 4.44 -19.34
CA ASN A 16 7.45 5.13 -20.07
C ASN A 16 6.35 5.73 -19.17
N ILE A 17 6.62 5.92 -17.88
CA ILE A 17 5.68 6.49 -16.90
C ILE A 17 5.57 8.02 -17.02
N GLY A 18 6.45 8.65 -17.82
CA GLY A 18 6.65 10.10 -17.84
C GLY A 18 5.77 10.92 -18.79
N GLU A 19 5.01 10.31 -19.70
CA GLU A 19 4.40 11.04 -20.84
C GLU A 19 2.86 11.09 -20.83
N GLY A 20 2.20 10.42 -19.88
CA GLY A 20 0.74 10.39 -19.77
C GLY A 20 0.20 10.59 -18.34
N PRO A 21 -1.11 10.81 -18.18
CA PRO A 21 -1.76 10.80 -16.88
C PRO A 21 -1.54 9.44 -16.21
N ASN A 22 -1.12 9.46 -14.95
CA ASN A 22 -0.94 8.28 -14.13
C ASN A 22 -1.86 8.37 -12.92
N THR A 23 -2.39 7.22 -12.50
CA THR A 23 -3.14 7.10 -11.26
C THR A 23 -2.19 6.78 -10.11
N PHE A 24 -2.29 7.56 -9.04
CA PHE A 24 -1.56 7.36 -7.81
C PHE A 24 -2.49 6.88 -6.71
N TYR A 25 -2.03 5.91 -5.95
CA TYR A 25 -2.75 5.35 -4.81
C TYR A 25 -1.99 5.61 -3.52
N HIS A 26 -2.74 5.83 -2.45
CA HIS A 26 -2.24 5.91 -1.08
C HIS A 26 -2.95 4.87 -0.25
N ILE A 27 -2.20 3.97 0.35
CA ILE A 27 -2.76 2.85 1.10
C ILE A 27 -2.03 2.62 2.40
N LYS A 28 -2.70 1.87 3.26
CA LYS A 28 -2.08 1.20 4.40
C LYS A 28 -2.24 -0.29 4.24
N HIS A 29 -1.28 -1.05 4.75
CA HIS A 29 -1.37 -2.49 4.81
C HIS A 29 -0.87 -3.08 6.13
N ILE A 30 -1.30 -4.30 6.41
CA ILE A 30 -0.81 -5.17 7.47
C ILE A 30 -0.42 -6.47 6.78
N LEU A 31 0.87 -6.82 6.84
CA LEU A 31 1.36 -8.08 6.28
C LEU A 31 1.32 -9.18 7.36
N ILE A 32 0.56 -10.24 7.12
CA ILE A 32 0.60 -11.46 7.91
C ILE A 32 1.51 -12.45 7.19
N ASP A 33 2.68 -12.73 7.77
CA ASP A 33 3.72 -13.56 7.16
C ASP A 33 3.38 -15.05 7.21
N THR A 34 3.16 -15.66 6.05
CA THR A 34 2.85 -17.10 5.94
C THR A 34 4.07 -18.00 5.81
N ALA A 35 5.28 -17.46 5.90
CA ALA A 35 6.46 -18.27 6.22
C ALA A 35 6.48 -18.63 7.72
N VAL A 36 5.80 -17.85 8.55
CA VAL A 36 5.67 -18.07 10.00
C VAL A 36 4.32 -18.72 10.34
N PHE A 37 3.25 -18.30 9.67
CA PHE A 37 1.89 -18.75 9.97
C PHE A 37 1.26 -19.59 8.86
N GLU A 38 0.43 -20.55 9.24
CA GLU A 38 -0.42 -21.28 8.30
C GLU A 38 -1.42 -20.36 7.61
N LYS A 39 -1.78 -20.67 6.35
CA LYS A 39 -2.70 -19.83 5.57
C LYS A 39 -4.07 -19.65 6.23
N SER A 40 -4.62 -20.71 6.79
CA SER A 40 -5.92 -20.68 7.49
C SER A 40 -5.88 -19.78 8.73
N PHE A 41 -4.75 -19.76 9.45
CA PHE A 41 -4.55 -18.85 10.56
C PHE A 41 -4.43 -17.41 10.07
N ALA A 42 -3.69 -17.16 8.98
CA ALA A 42 -3.57 -15.82 8.41
C ALA A 42 -4.94 -15.26 7.98
N GLU A 43 -5.79 -16.07 7.34
CA GLU A 43 -7.16 -15.69 6.99
C GLU A 43 -8.01 -15.37 8.22
N SER A 44 -7.95 -16.22 9.25
CA SER A 44 -8.69 -16.01 10.50
C SER A 44 -8.25 -14.72 11.22
N LEU A 45 -6.94 -14.47 11.25
CA LEU A 45 -6.37 -13.26 11.83
C LEU A 45 -6.74 -12.02 11.03
N ALA A 46 -6.68 -12.07 9.69
CA ALA A 46 -7.11 -10.98 8.83
C ALA A 46 -8.58 -10.61 9.05
N LEU A 47 -9.47 -11.61 9.14
CA LEU A 47 -10.88 -11.38 9.44
C LEU A 47 -11.07 -10.73 10.82
N ASN A 48 -10.33 -11.16 11.83
CA ASN A 48 -10.39 -10.56 13.16
C ASN A 48 -9.91 -9.09 13.16
N ILE A 49 -8.81 -8.81 12.45
CA ILE A 49 -8.27 -7.46 12.29
C ILE A 49 -9.30 -6.55 11.60
N MET A 50 -9.85 -6.99 10.46
CA MET A 50 -10.86 -6.24 9.72
C MET A 50 -12.10 -5.98 10.58
N TRP A 51 -12.60 -7.00 11.28
CA TRP A 51 -13.74 -6.86 12.18
C TRP A 51 -13.50 -5.80 13.27
N LYS A 52 -12.31 -5.78 13.89
CA LYS A 52 -11.97 -4.77 14.91
C LYS A 52 -11.97 -3.34 14.35
N ILE A 53 -11.43 -3.18 13.14
CA ILE A 53 -11.35 -1.87 12.46
C ILE A 53 -12.75 -1.39 12.06
N GLU A 54 -13.57 -2.26 11.47
CA GLU A 54 -14.94 -1.94 11.06
C GLU A 54 -15.84 -1.58 12.24
N ASN A 55 -15.68 -2.30 13.36
CA ASN A 55 -16.43 -2.05 14.60
C ASN A 55 -15.81 -0.95 15.47
N LYS A 56 -14.73 -0.29 15.01
CA LYS A 56 -14.06 0.82 15.70
C LYS A 56 -13.56 0.46 17.09
N THR A 57 -13.29 -0.82 17.36
CA THR A 57 -12.70 -1.29 18.63
C THR A 57 -11.18 -1.23 18.62
N SER A 58 -10.58 -1.06 17.44
CA SER A 58 -9.18 -0.71 17.25
C SER A 58 -8.99 0.03 15.93
N THR A 59 -7.88 0.74 15.79
CA THR A 59 -7.51 1.43 14.55
C THR A 59 -6.64 0.55 13.66
N PHE A 60 -6.62 0.85 12.35
CA PHE A 60 -5.69 0.20 11.42
C PHE A 60 -4.24 0.35 11.87
N SER A 61 -3.88 1.53 12.41
CA SER A 61 -2.52 1.82 12.86
C SER A 61 -2.09 0.95 14.04
N GLU A 62 -2.99 0.72 15.00
CA GLU A 62 -2.73 -0.16 16.14
C GLU A 62 -2.56 -1.60 15.67
N GLN A 63 -3.47 -2.10 14.83
CA GLN A 63 -3.37 -3.46 14.29
C GLN A 63 -2.10 -3.66 13.45
N ALA A 64 -1.70 -2.64 12.68
CA ALA A 64 -0.45 -2.67 11.91
C ALA A 64 0.78 -2.74 12.79
N SER A 65 0.81 -1.98 13.89
CA SER A 65 1.91 -2.01 14.86
C SER A 65 2.04 -3.38 15.55
N ILE A 66 0.91 -4.04 15.84
CA ILE A 66 0.88 -5.31 16.54
C ILE A 66 1.21 -6.49 15.63
N TYR A 67 0.64 -6.53 14.42
CA TYR A 67 0.62 -7.74 13.60
C TYR A 67 1.41 -7.68 12.29
N SER A 68 1.76 -6.49 11.80
CA SER A 68 2.40 -6.39 10.48
C SER A 68 3.85 -6.87 10.54
N ALA A 69 4.17 -7.86 9.70
CA ALA A 69 5.53 -8.31 9.47
C ALA A 69 6.35 -7.34 8.60
N ASP A 70 5.71 -6.35 7.96
CA ASP A 70 6.44 -5.28 7.27
C ASP A 70 6.95 -4.22 8.26
N LEU A 71 8.20 -4.36 8.68
CA LEU A 71 8.86 -3.46 9.63
C LEU A 71 9.01 -2.02 9.12
N GLN A 72 8.96 -1.79 7.80
CA GLN A 72 9.12 -0.44 7.25
C GLN A 72 7.87 0.42 7.40
N SER A 73 6.69 -0.22 7.38
CA SER A 73 5.39 0.44 7.45
C SER A 73 4.69 0.24 8.80
N SER A 74 4.96 -0.85 9.53
CA SER A 74 4.29 -1.17 10.81
C SER A 74 4.36 -0.03 11.83
N GLY A 75 5.56 0.56 12.03
CA GLY A 75 5.78 1.71 12.90
C GLY A 75 5.16 3.03 12.41
N LYS A 76 4.64 3.07 11.18
CA LYS A 76 3.92 4.21 10.58
C LYS A 76 2.43 3.91 10.43
N GLY A 77 1.92 2.95 11.20
CA GLY A 77 0.51 2.54 11.14
C GLY A 77 0.15 1.79 9.85
N GLY A 78 1.12 1.11 9.25
CA GLY A 78 0.96 0.35 8.01
C GLY A 78 1.03 1.20 6.74
N ASP A 79 1.39 2.48 6.85
CA ASP A 79 1.36 3.42 5.74
C ASP A 79 2.48 3.16 4.72
N LEU A 80 2.11 2.98 3.45
CA LEU A 80 3.02 2.80 2.31
C LEU A 80 3.26 4.08 1.50
N GLY A 81 2.56 5.16 1.83
CA GLY A 81 2.60 6.41 1.11
C GLY A 81 1.97 6.34 -0.28
N TRP A 82 2.23 7.37 -1.07
CA TRP A 82 1.75 7.49 -2.44
C TRP A 82 2.65 6.74 -3.42
N PHE A 83 2.06 5.91 -4.26
CA PHE A 83 2.76 5.26 -5.37
C PHE A 83 1.93 5.25 -6.65
N ILE A 84 2.62 5.05 -7.77
CA ILE A 84 2.03 4.99 -9.11
C ILE A 84 1.43 3.61 -9.33
N GLN A 85 0.24 3.53 -9.91
CA GLN A 85 -0.34 2.26 -10.35
C GLN A 85 0.63 1.48 -11.25
N GLY A 86 0.78 0.18 -11.04
CA GLY A 86 1.66 -0.68 -11.85
C GLY A 86 3.11 -0.77 -11.34
N VAL A 87 3.45 -0.10 -10.22
CA VAL A 87 4.77 -0.25 -9.57
C VAL A 87 4.75 -1.21 -8.39
N MET A 88 3.57 -1.56 -7.89
CA MET A 88 3.38 -2.50 -6.79
C MET A 88 3.21 -3.93 -7.33
N LEU A 89 2.90 -4.86 -6.43
CA LEU A 89 2.60 -6.24 -6.78
C LEU A 89 1.35 -6.28 -7.70
N PRO A 90 1.36 -7.08 -8.79
CA PRO A 90 0.23 -7.14 -9.72
C PRO A 90 -1.12 -7.46 -9.08
N GLU A 91 -1.13 -8.28 -8.02
CA GLU A 91 -2.32 -8.65 -7.26
C GLU A 91 -2.88 -7.45 -6.50
N LEU A 92 -2.00 -6.65 -5.90
CA LEU A 92 -2.37 -5.44 -5.18
C LEU A 92 -2.89 -4.37 -6.14
N ASP A 93 -2.19 -4.12 -7.25
CA ASP A 93 -2.63 -3.16 -8.27
C ASP A 93 -4.03 -3.49 -8.81
N LYS A 94 -4.30 -4.78 -9.08
CA LYS A 94 -5.63 -5.23 -9.53
C LYS A 94 -6.72 -5.07 -8.47
N ALA A 95 -6.39 -5.28 -7.20
CA ALA A 95 -7.34 -5.10 -6.10
C ALA A 95 -7.64 -3.62 -5.89
N MET A 96 -6.62 -2.76 -5.89
CA MET A 96 -6.74 -1.32 -5.66
C MET A 96 -7.73 -0.62 -6.58
N VAL A 97 -7.80 -1.02 -7.85
CA VAL A 97 -8.72 -0.43 -8.83
C VAL A 97 -10.19 -0.73 -8.49
N LYS A 98 -10.46 -1.78 -7.71
CA LYS A 98 -11.81 -2.21 -7.34
C LYS A 98 -12.29 -1.59 -6.02
N HIS A 99 -11.39 -0.95 -5.28
CA HIS A 99 -11.65 -0.45 -3.93
C HIS A 99 -11.59 1.07 -3.85
N LYS A 100 -12.44 1.64 -3.01
CA LYS A 100 -12.55 3.07 -2.75
C LYS A 100 -11.86 3.42 -1.43
N LYS A 101 -11.66 4.74 -1.20
CA LYS A 101 -11.16 5.26 0.07
C LYS A 101 -11.94 4.67 1.25
N GLY A 102 -11.21 4.12 2.21
CA GLY A 102 -11.75 3.54 3.43
C GLY A 102 -12.17 2.06 3.33
N ASP A 103 -12.25 1.49 2.12
CA ASP A 103 -12.53 0.07 1.96
C ASP A 103 -11.45 -0.78 2.63
N LEU A 104 -11.85 -1.92 3.19
CA LEU A 104 -10.97 -2.94 3.73
C LEU A 104 -11.07 -4.20 2.88
N PHE A 105 -9.92 -4.77 2.53
CA PHE A 105 -9.87 -5.97 1.71
C PHE A 105 -8.55 -6.72 1.93
N THR A 106 -8.47 -7.94 1.41
CA THR A 106 -7.27 -8.77 1.51
C THR A 106 -6.66 -9.09 0.15
N VAL A 107 -5.34 -9.24 0.13
CA VAL A 107 -4.57 -9.60 -1.07
C VAL A 107 -3.50 -10.62 -0.69
N TRP A 108 -3.46 -11.74 -1.41
CA TRP A 108 -2.39 -12.72 -1.29
C TRP A 108 -1.17 -12.30 -2.12
N SER A 109 0.03 -12.48 -1.55
CA SER A 109 1.30 -12.37 -2.24
C SER A 109 2.24 -13.52 -1.86
N ALA A 110 3.45 -13.53 -2.43
CA ALA A 110 4.50 -14.47 -2.03
C ALA A 110 4.95 -14.28 -0.57
N SER A 111 4.81 -13.08 -0.01
CA SER A 111 5.18 -12.78 1.38
C SER A 111 4.09 -13.11 2.40
N GLY A 112 2.87 -13.44 1.94
CA GLY A 112 1.75 -13.80 2.80
C GLY A 112 0.47 -13.04 2.49
N LEU A 113 -0.36 -12.84 3.51
CA LEU A 113 -1.67 -12.20 3.39
C LEU A 113 -1.60 -10.74 3.81
N HIS A 114 -2.02 -9.84 2.92
CA HIS A 114 -2.09 -8.42 3.20
C HIS A 114 -3.53 -8.05 3.54
N VAL A 115 -3.76 -7.44 4.71
CA VAL A 115 -4.98 -6.63 4.96
C VAL A 115 -4.68 -5.22 4.50
N VAL A 116 -5.53 -4.64 3.65
CA VAL A 116 -5.26 -3.37 2.98
C VAL A 116 -6.44 -2.42 3.17
N THR A 117 -6.14 -1.13 3.31
CA THR A 117 -7.13 -0.06 3.16
C THR A 117 -6.63 1.05 2.25
N VAL A 118 -7.54 1.63 1.47
CA VAL A 118 -7.25 2.80 0.65
C VAL A 118 -7.32 4.05 1.54
N ALA A 119 -6.17 4.67 1.81
CA ALA A 119 -6.07 5.79 2.74
C ALA A 119 -6.66 7.08 2.16
N ASP A 120 -6.47 7.32 0.86
CA ASP A 120 -6.99 8.49 0.16
C ASP A 120 -7.57 8.17 -1.21
N ASN A 121 -8.41 9.08 -1.71
CA ASN A 121 -8.92 8.98 -3.07
C ASN A 121 -7.75 8.97 -4.05
N PRO A 122 -7.77 8.08 -5.06
CA PRO A 122 -6.74 8.05 -6.09
C PRO A 122 -6.59 9.43 -6.75
N LYS A 123 -5.36 9.77 -7.11
CA LYS A 123 -5.04 11.03 -7.78
C LYS A 123 -4.55 10.76 -9.18
N GLU A 124 -5.09 11.46 -10.16
CA GLU A 124 -4.52 11.51 -11.49
C GLU A 124 -3.53 12.66 -11.57
N ASP A 125 -2.28 12.36 -11.91
CA ASP A 125 -1.27 13.38 -12.14
C ASP A 125 -0.29 12.92 -13.23
N THR A 126 0.42 13.87 -13.81
CA THR A 126 1.59 13.55 -14.63
C THR A 126 2.67 12.95 -13.72
N GLY A 127 3.29 11.85 -14.16
CA GLY A 127 4.14 10.99 -13.31
C GLY A 127 5.25 11.69 -12.51
N TYR A 128 5.62 12.92 -12.89
CA TYR A 128 6.65 13.72 -12.22
C TYR A 128 6.16 14.63 -11.10
N ALA A 129 4.92 15.14 -11.15
CA ALA A 129 4.48 16.19 -10.24
C ALA A 129 4.22 15.66 -8.81
N LEU A 130 3.62 14.47 -8.67
CA LEU A 130 3.39 13.88 -7.36
C LEU A 130 4.69 13.36 -6.70
N LEU A 131 5.58 12.76 -7.49
CA LEU A 131 6.92 12.32 -7.04
C LEU A 131 7.76 13.49 -6.48
N LEU A 132 7.61 14.70 -7.04
CA LEU A 132 8.28 15.90 -6.53
C LEU A 132 7.59 16.47 -5.29
N ARG A 133 6.26 16.37 -5.15
CA ARG A 133 5.48 16.89 -4.01
C ARG A 133 5.55 16.04 -2.75
N VAL A 134 5.87 14.75 -2.86
CA VAL A 134 6.01 13.84 -1.72
C VAL A 134 7.43 13.85 -1.14
N ILE A 135 8.42 14.29 -1.93
CA ILE A 135 9.85 14.28 -1.58
C ILE A 135 10.37 15.68 -1.18
N LEU A 136 9.66 16.76 -1.51
CA LEU A 136 9.96 18.15 -1.16
C LEU A 136 8.94 18.69 -0.16
#